data_AF-A0A7Y1TF12-F1
#
_entry.id   AF-A0A7Y1TF12-F1
#
_cell.length_a   1.000
_cell.length_b   1.000
_cell.length_c   1.000
_cell.angle_alpha   90.00
_cell.angle_beta   90.00
_cell.angle_gamma   90.00
#
_symmetry.space_group_name_H-M   'P 1'
#
loop_
_entity.id
_entity.type
_entity.pdbx_description
1 polymer ?
#
loop_
_entity_poly.entity_id
_entity_poly.type
_entity_poly.pdbx_seq_one_letter_code
_entity_poly.pdbx_strand_id
1 'polypeptide(L)'
;MHEWMADSHHTPHIVVDAAFEGVSVPKQHIKDGKIILNISDSAAHDLQMTNDAVSFRARFGGVPFDVWAPMRSILGIYARETGQGMIFSHDAERVRLPPVKQNVEDARSRPHLTIVK
;
A
#
# COMPACT_ATOMS: atom_id res chain seq x y z
N MET A 1 1.48 -0.81 6.21
CA MET A 1 2.81 -0.51 5.64
C MET A 1 3.14 0.97 5.75
N HIS A 2 2.31 1.86 5.19
CA HIS A 2 2.46 3.32 5.37
C HIS A 2 2.56 3.70 6.86
N GLU A 3 1.56 3.34 7.67
CA GLU A 3 1.54 3.62 9.11
C GLU A 3 2.77 3.07 9.83
N TRP A 4 3.14 1.81 9.56
CA TRP A 4 4.34 1.20 10.16
C TRP A 4 5.64 1.96 9.81
N MET A 5 5.78 2.44 8.58
CA MET A 5 6.93 3.25 8.17
C MET A 5 6.93 4.60 8.92
N ALA A 6 5.76 5.25 9.03
CA ALA A 6 5.61 6.51 9.73
C ALA A 6 5.92 6.39 11.24
N ASP A 7 5.38 5.36 11.90
CA ASP A 7 5.65 5.05 13.31
C ASP A 7 7.14 4.75 13.57
N SER A 8 7.83 4.22 12.57
CA SER A 8 9.27 3.96 12.61
C SER A 8 10.13 5.16 12.19
N HIS A 9 9.53 6.34 12.03
CA HIS A 9 10.20 7.58 11.57
C HIS A 9 10.85 7.48 10.19
N HIS A 10 10.32 6.64 9.30
CA HIS A 10 10.74 6.54 7.92
C HIS A 10 9.83 7.33 6.98
N THR A 11 10.34 7.68 5.81
CA THR A 11 9.58 8.42 4.78
C THR A 11 9.01 7.45 3.74
N PRO A 12 7.70 7.13 3.77
CA PRO A 12 7.09 6.19 2.84
C PRO A 12 7.04 6.78 1.41
N HIS A 13 7.56 6.02 0.46
CA HIS A 13 7.53 6.31 -0.97
C HIS A 13 6.85 5.18 -1.72
N ILE A 14 6.03 5.52 -2.72
CA ILE A 14 5.43 4.57 -3.64
C ILE A 14 6.08 4.69 -5.01
N VAL A 15 6.17 3.56 -5.71
CA VAL A 15 6.56 3.50 -7.12
C VAL A 15 5.29 3.27 -7.93
N VAL A 16 5.03 4.13 -8.91
CA VAL A 16 3.83 4.07 -9.75
C VAL A 16 4.24 3.88 -11.21
N ASP A 17 3.55 2.97 -11.89
CA ASP A 17 3.58 2.86 -13.35
C ASP A 17 2.81 4.03 -13.97
N ALA A 18 3.53 5.00 -14.53
CA ALA A 18 2.93 6.20 -15.10
C ALA A 18 2.32 5.98 -16.49
N ALA A 19 2.54 4.81 -17.11
CA ALA A 19 1.91 4.44 -18.37
C ALA A 19 0.54 3.76 -18.16
N PHE A 20 0.19 3.40 -16.93
CA PHE A 20 -1.08 2.75 -16.61
C PHE A 20 -2.26 3.71 -16.84
N GLU A 21 -3.34 3.20 -17.42
CA GLU A 21 -4.54 3.99 -17.73
C GLU A 21 -5.16 4.59 -16.48
N GLY A 22 -5.53 5.87 -16.56
CA GLY A 22 -6.13 6.61 -15.45
C GLY A 22 -5.14 7.18 -14.45
N VAL A 23 -3.83 6.95 -14.58
CA VAL A 23 -2.83 7.64 -13.75
C VAL A 23 -2.76 9.12 -14.11
N SER A 24 -2.92 9.99 -13.12
CA SER A 24 -2.77 11.44 -13.22
C SER A 24 -1.65 11.92 -12.30
N VAL A 25 -0.51 12.23 -12.91
CA VAL A 25 0.72 12.67 -12.25
C VAL A 25 1.44 13.71 -13.13
N PRO A 26 2.29 14.58 -12.56
CA PRO A 26 3.01 15.57 -13.34
C PRO A 26 4.07 14.91 -14.23
N LYS A 27 3.81 14.93 -15.54
CA LYS A 27 4.59 14.22 -16.57
C LYS A 27 6.09 14.52 -16.56
N GLN A 28 6.48 15.75 -16.17
CA GLN A 28 7.88 16.18 -16.10
C GLN A 28 8.71 15.44 -15.03
N HIS A 29 8.08 14.73 -14.09
CA HIS A 29 8.75 13.94 -13.05
C HIS A 29 8.80 12.44 -13.37
N ILE A 30 8.26 12.02 -14.52
CA ILE A 30 8.28 10.62 -14.96
C ILE A 30 9.68 10.29 -15.48
N LYS A 31 10.22 9.14 -15.06
CA LYS A 31 11.48 8.56 -15.55
C LYS A 31 11.26 7.08 -15.84
N ASP A 32 11.66 6.64 -17.04
CA ASP A 32 11.53 5.24 -17.48
C ASP A 32 10.12 4.67 -17.31
N GLY A 33 9.10 5.49 -17.62
CA GLY A 33 7.69 5.14 -17.48
C GLY A 33 7.20 5.04 -16.04
N LYS A 34 8.01 5.41 -15.04
CA LYS A 34 7.67 5.34 -13.62
C LYS A 34 7.74 6.71 -12.97
N ILE A 35 7.02 6.87 -11.88
CA ILE A 35 7.18 7.99 -10.97
C ILE A 35 7.27 7.49 -9.54
N ILE A 36 8.17 8.09 -8.78
CA ILE A 36 8.32 7.84 -7.35
C ILE A 36 7.66 9.00 -6.63
N LEU A 37 6.74 8.69 -5.73
CA LEU A 37 5.96 9.68 -5.00
C LEU A 37 6.18 9.52 -3.51
N ASN A 38 6.48 10.63 -2.84
CA ASN A 38 6.50 10.68 -1.38
C ASN A 38 5.06 10.78 -0.87
N ILE A 39 4.65 9.83 -0.03
CA ILE A 39 3.31 9.78 0.59
C ILE A 39 3.37 9.94 2.12
N SER A 40 4.45 10.54 2.65
CA SER A 40 4.50 10.95 4.05
C SER A 40 3.49 12.05 4.34
N ASP A 41 3.02 12.15 5.57
CA ASP A 41 2.03 13.16 6.00
C ASP A 41 2.50 14.60 5.75
N SER A 42 3.82 14.82 5.73
CA SER A 42 4.45 16.11 5.42
C SER A 42 4.45 16.49 3.93
N ALA A 43 4.25 15.53 3.03
CA ALA A 43 4.36 15.71 1.57
C ALA A 43 3.04 15.49 0.83
N ALA A 44 2.17 14.65 1.37
CA ALA A 44 0.87 14.28 0.80
C ALA A 44 -0.27 14.83 1.66
N HIS A 45 -0.86 15.94 1.23
CA HIS A 45 -2.05 16.49 1.85
C HIS A 45 -3.29 15.73 1.40
N ASP A 46 -4.24 15.53 2.32
CA ASP A 46 -5.49 14.80 2.08
C ASP A 46 -5.24 13.42 1.44
N LEU A 47 -4.23 12.68 1.95
CA LEU A 47 -3.92 11.34 1.47
C LEU A 47 -5.12 10.42 1.70
N GLN A 48 -5.63 9.87 0.62
CA GLN A 48 -6.65 8.83 0.60
C GLN A 48 -6.04 7.58 -0.04
N MET A 49 -6.08 6.48 0.69
CA MET A 49 -5.70 5.16 0.21
C MET A 49 -6.95 4.28 0.26
N THR A 50 -7.57 4.09 -0.90
CA THR A 50 -8.78 3.27 -1.05
C THR A 50 -8.45 2.03 -1.87
N ASN A 51 -9.38 1.10 -1.98
CA ASN A 51 -9.17 -0.08 -2.84
C ASN A 51 -9.05 0.30 -4.33
N ASP A 52 -9.59 1.45 -4.74
CA ASP A 52 -9.62 1.88 -6.13
C ASP A 52 -8.37 2.67 -6.51
N ALA A 53 -7.90 3.55 -5.62
CA ALA A 53 -6.78 4.44 -5.89
C ALA A 53 -6.08 4.97 -4.64
N VAL A 54 -4.85 5.43 -4.86
CA VAL A 54 -4.12 6.36 -3.99
C VAL A 54 -4.28 7.76 -4.57
N SER A 55 -4.79 8.70 -3.78
CA SER A 55 -4.95 10.09 -4.19
C SER A 55 -4.54 11.05 -3.09
N PHE A 56 -3.93 12.16 -3.45
CA PHE A 56 -3.47 13.20 -2.52
C PHE A 56 -3.10 14.46 -3.27
N ARG A 57 -2.98 15.59 -2.56
CA ARG A 57 -2.42 16.83 -3.08
C ARG A 57 -0.97 16.98 -2.65
N ALA A 58 -0.09 17.28 -3.60
CA ALA A 58 1.33 17.52 -3.33
C ALA A 58 1.86 18.71 -4.15
N ARG A 59 3.10 19.11 -3.87
CA ARG A 59 3.78 20.18 -4.61
C ARG A 59 4.96 19.62 -5.39
N PHE A 60 5.02 19.95 -6.67
CA PHE A 60 6.08 19.54 -7.57
C PHE A 60 6.80 20.79 -8.09
N GLY A 61 8.06 20.98 -7.71
CA GLY A 61 8.76 22.24 -8.01
C GLY A 61 8.06 23.47 -7.42
N GLY A 62 7.32 23.29 -6.32
CA GLY A 62 6.52 24.35 -5.70
C GLY A 62 5.15 24.58 -6.35
N VAL A 63 4.78 23.86 -7.42
CA VAL A 63 3.45 23.96 -8.04
C VAL A 63 2.52 22.91 -7.43
N PRO A 64 1.33 23.26 -6.91
CA PRO A 64 0.38 22.28 -6.38
C PRO A 64 -0.18 21.39 -7.50
N PHE A 65 -0.38 20.10 -7.20
CA PHE A 65 -0.93 19.12 -8.12
C PHE A 65 -1.76 18.08 -7.34
N ASP A 66 -2.93 17.74 -7.84
CA ASP A 66 -3.77 16.66 -7.32
C ASP A 66 -3.38 15.35 -8.01
N VAL A 67 -2.78 14.44 -7.26
CA VAL A 67 -2.32 13.14 -7.73
C VAL A 67 -3.47 12.12 -7.67
N TRP A 68 -3.58 11.32 -8.72
CA TRP A 68 -4.45 10.15 -8.76
C TRP A 68 -3.71 8.96 -9.36
N ALA A 69 -3.61 7.86 -8.61
CA ALA A 69 -2.97 6.64 -9.05
C ALA A 69 -3.88 5.44 -8.74
N PRO A 70 -4.48 4.78 -9.74
CA PRO A 70 -5.25 3.56 -9.53
C PRO A 70 -4.43 2.50 -8.77
N MET A 71 -5.05 1.70 -7.92
CA MET A 71 -4.31 0.76 -7.07
C MET A 71 -3.47 -0.24 -7.89
N ARG A 72 -3.97 -0.65 -9.07
CA ARG A 72 -3.27 -1.53 -10.02
C ARG A 72 -2.01 -0.91 -10.65
N SER A 73 -1.85 0.42 -10.58
CA SER A 73 -0.66 1.13 -11.07
C SER A 73 0.48 1.17 -10.04
N ILE A 74 0.21 0.81 -8.78
CA ILE A 74 1.21 0.85 -7.70
C ILE A 74 2.09 -0.39 -7.77
N LEU A 75 3.38 -0.18 -8.05
CA LEU A 75 4.37 -1.24 -8.22
C LEU A 75 5.06 -1.63 -6.90
N GLY A 76 4.99 -0.77 -5.89
CA GLY A 76 5.59 -1.04 -4.59
C GLY A 76 5.55 0.17 -3.66
N ILE A 77 5.86 -0.10 -2.40
CA ILE A 77 6.04 0.90 -1.33
C ILE A 77 7.34 0.60 -0.59
N TYR A 78 8.12 1.63 -0.29
CA TYR A 78 9.37 1.49 0.45
C TYR A 78 9.67 2.72 1.33
N ALA A 79 10.45 2.50 2.39
CA ALA A 79 11.04 3.55 3.21
C ALA A 79 12.26 4.14 2.50
N ARG A 80 12.27 5.46 2.27
CA ARG A 80 13.35 6.15 1.54
C ARG A 80 14.73 5.94 2.15
N GLU A 81 14.81 5.89 3.47
CA GLU A 81 16.05 5.87 4.24
C GLU A 81 16.74 4.51 4.19
N THR A 82 15.96 3.44 4.27
CA THR A 82 16.47 2.07 4.40
C THR A 82 16.34 1.25 3.13
N GLY A 83 15.49 1.69 2.19
CA GLY A 83 15.08 0.91 1.02
C GLY A 83 14.16 -0.28 1.35
N GLN A 84 13.81 -0.49 2.62
CA GLN A 84 12.93 -1.59 3.03
C GLN A 84 11.51 -1.33 2.57
N GLY A 85 10.86 -2.37 2.07
CA GLY A 85 9.52 -2.22 1.49
C GLY A 85 8.98 -3.51 0.90
N MET A 86 7.95 -3.36 0.09
CA MET A 86 7.31 -4.43 -0.66
C MET A 86 7.15 -4.01 -2.11
N ILE A 87 7.46 -4.93 -3.02
CA ILE A 87 7.12 -4.82 -4.44
C ILE A 87 5.82 -5.59 -4.65
N PHE A 88 4.88 -4.95 -5.34
CA PHE A 88 3.62 -5.57 -5.73
C PHE A 88 3.80 -6.14 -7.13
N SER A 89 3.69 -7.46 -7.26
CA SER A 89 3.63 -8.13 -8.56
C SER A 89 2.18 -8.21 -9.03
N HIS A 90 1.92 -7.87 -10.30
CA HIS A 90 0.62 -8.07 -10.94
C HIS A 90 0.16 -9.53 -10.96
N ASP A 91 1.07 -10.48 -10.73
CA ASP A 91 0.77 -11.91 -10.60
C ASP A 91 0.06 -12.30 -9.29
N ALA A 92 -0.09 -11.38 -8.33
CA ALA A 92 -0.74 -11.67 -7.05
C ALA A 92 -2.25 -11.98 -7.16
N GLU A 93 -2.90 -11.69 -8.31
CA GLU A 93 -4.25 -12.20 -8.60
C GLU A 93 -4.29 -13.73 -8.82
N ARG A 94 -3.14 -14.40 -8.90
CA ARG A 94 -3.03 -15.87 -8.87
C ARG A 94 -2.64 -16.43 -7.51
N VAL A 95 -2.98 -15.78 -6.39
CA VAL A 95 -3.08 -16.52 -5.13
C VAL A 95 -4.30 -17.43 -5.23
N ARG A 96 -4.10 -18.63 -5.82
CA ARG A 96 -4.95 -19.79 -5.55
C ARG A 96 -4.85 -20.02 -4.04
N LEU A 97 -5.81 -19.51 -3.29
CA LEU A 97 -6.01 -19.93 -1.91
C LEU A 97 -6.07 -21.47 -1.95
N PRO A 98 -5.22 -22.19 -1.20
CA PRO A 98 -5.44 -23.61 -1.03
C PRO A 98 -6.86 -23.77 -0.47
N PRO A 99 -7.66 -24.73 -0.96
CA PRO A 99 -9.00 -24.93 -0.43
C PRO A 99 -8.88 -25.15 1.07
N VAL A 100 -9.48 -24.26 1.86
CA VAL A 100 -9.64 -24.45 3.30
C VAL A 100 -10.42 -25.75 3.46
N LYS A 101 -9.74 -26.82 3.88
CA LYS A 101 -10.42 -28.03 4.34
C LYS A 101 -11.13 -27.65 5.63
N GLN A 102 -12.42 -27.32 5.52
CA GLN A 102 -13.29 -27.21 6.68
C GLN A 102 -13.43 -28.61 7.28
N ASN A 103 -12.61 -28.93 8.27
CA ASN A 103 -12.87 -30.07 9.14
C ASN A 103 -13.85 -29.59 10.21
N VAL A 104 -15.11 -29.47 9.83
CA VAL A 104 -16.23 -29.35 10.77
C VAL A 104 -16.63 -30.76 11.16
N GLU A 105 -16.01 -31.30 12.20
CA GLU A 105 -16.64 -32.38 12.99
C GLU A 105 -16.02 -32.50 14.39
N ASP A 106 -16.92 -32.42 15.37
CA ASP A 106 -16.86 -32.84 16.77
C ASP A 106 -15.82 -32.27 17.74
N ALA A 107 -16.23 -31.20 18.43
CA ALA A 107 -15.87 -30.99 19.83
C ALA A 107 -17.07 -30.48 20.65
N ARG A 108 -18.17 -31.24 20.65
CA ARG A 108 -19.08 -31.25 21.82
C ARG A 108 -18.42 -32.08 22.93
N SER A 109 -17.61 -31.47 23.80
CA SER A 109 -17.38 -32.03 25.14
C SER A 109 -16.85 -31.00 26.15
N ARG A 110 -17.81 -30.42 26.89
CA ARG A 110 -17.82 -29.92 28.28
C ARG A 110 -16.65 -29.05 28.82
N PRO A 111 -16.94 -27.86 29.39
CA PRO A 111 -15.95 -27.09 30.14
C PRO A 111 -15.72 -27.70 31.54
N HIS A 112 -14.46 -27.84 31.97
CA HIS A 112 -14.10 -28.11 33.36
C HIS A 112 -13.21 -26.97 33.86
N LEU A 113 -13.75 -26.14 34.76
CA LEU A 113 -13.01 -25.15 35.54
C LEU A 113 -12.90 -25.68 36.95
N THR A 114 -11.68 -25.88 37.44
CA THR A 114 -11.44 -26.10 38.87
C THR A 114 -10.64 -24.92 39.39
N ILE A 115 -11.26 -24.17 40.30
CA ILE A 115 -10.62 -23.14 41.12
C ILE A 115 -9.77 -23.86 42.16
N VAL A 116 -8.50 -23.49 42.30
CA VAL A 116 -7.70 -23.87 43.47
C VAL A 116 -7.48 -22.62 44.32
N LYS A 117 -7.84 -22.75 45.61
CA LYS A 117 -7.68 -21.77 46.69
C LYS A 117 -6.43 -22.10 47.48
#